data_AF-A0A258A9T7-F1
#
_entry.id   AF-A0A258A9T7-F1
#
_cell.length_a   1.000
_cell.length_b   1.000
_cell.length_c   1.000
_cell.angle_alpha   90.00
_cell.angle_beta   90.00
_cell.angle_gamma   90.00
#
_symmetry.space_group_name_H-M   'P 1'
#
loop_
_entity.id
_entity.type
_entity.pdbx_description
1 polymer ?
#
loop_
_entity_poly.entity_id
_entity_poly.type
_entity_poly.pdbx_seq_one_letter_code
_entity_poly.pdbx_strand_id
1 'polypeptide(L)'
;FEARSESDEGRAAVAQVVLNRVKSTLYPDSVCGVVYQNSHRYLACQFTFTCEGKSLRITEPGPWRDAVRIAREVYEGTTYLPEVGASTHYHAQYVRPYWAKKLKKMDTIGQHIFYKLRPGQT
;
A
#
# COMPACT_ATOMS: atom_id res chain seq x y z
N PHE A 1 -7.72 1.01 6.57
CA PHE A 1 -7.05 0.07 7.49
C PHE A 1 -5.56 0.38 7.59
N GLU A 2 -4.80 0.23 6.50
CA GLU A 2 -3.33 0.39 6.47
C GLU A 2 -2.80 1.78 6.86
N ALA A 3 -3.46 2.86 6.41
CA ALA A 3 -3.01 4.24 6.63
C ALA A 3 -4.09 5.09 7.30
N ARG A 4 -4.94 4.46 8.10
CA ARG A 4 -6.15 5.12 8.65
C ARG A 4 -5.82 6.40 9.43
N SER A 5 -4.80 6.34 10.27
CA SER A 5 -4.37 7.46 11.12
C SER A 5 -3.26 8.30 10.50
N GLU A 6 -2.91 8.03 9.23
CA GLU A 6 -1.92 8.81 8.50
C GLU A 6 -2.54 10.08 7.91
N SER A 7 -1.68 11.03 7.56
CA SER A 7 -2.04 12.20 6.74
C SER A 7 -2.58 11.77 5.37
N ASP A 8 -3.19 12.72 4.65
CA ASP A 8 -3.64 12.51 3.27
C ASP A 8 -2.49 12.03 2.38
N GLU A 9 -1.29 12.59 2.58
CA GLU A 9 -0.06 12.17 1.91
C GLU A 9 0.30 10.71 2.24
N GLY A 10 0.26 10.29 3.51
CA GLY A 10 0.54 8.91 3.89
C GLY A 10 -0.48 7.90 3.33
N ARG A 11 -1.76 8.30 3.24
CA ARG A 11 -2.80 7.51 2.57
C ARG A 11 -2.57 7.41 1.06
N ALA A 12 -2.19 8.53 0.43
CA ALA A 12 -1.87 8.57 -0.99
C ALA A 12 -0.65 7.71 -1.32
N ALA A 13 0.37 7.70 -0.45
CA ALA A 13 1.57 6.88 -0.59
C ALA A 13 1.25 5.37 -0.64
N VAL A 14 0.39 4.90 0.26
CA VAL A 14 -0.06 3.49 0.25
C VAL A 14 -0.90 3.18 -1.00
N ALA A 15 -1.79 4.09 -1.42
CA ALA A 15 -2.56 3.92 -2.66
C ALA A 15 -1.65 3.85 -3.90
N GLN A 16 -0.61 4.68 -3.97
CA GLN A 16 0.37 4.65 -5.06
C GLN A 16 1.13 3.32 -5.11
N VAL A 17 1.47 2.71 -3.96
CA VAL A 17 2.07 1.37 -3.93
C VAL A 17 1.15 0.31 -4.56
N VAL A 18 -0.17 0.39 -4.34
CA VAL A 18 -1.14 -0.51 -4.99
C VAL A 18 -1.08 -0.37 -6.50
N LEU A 19 -1.09 0.86 -7.02
CA LEU A 19 -1.01 1.09 -8.47
C LEU A 19 0.36 0.72 -9.06
N ASN A 20 1.45 0.92 -8.31
CA ASN A 20 2.77 0.49 -8.73
C ASN A 20 2.87 -1.04 -8.86
N ARG A 21 2.20 -1.78 -7.98
CA ARG A 21 2.08 -3.24 -8.09
C ARG A 21 1.29 -3.63 -9.32
N VAL A 22 0.13 -3.02 -9.56
CA VAL A 22 -0.67 -3.27 -10.77
C VAL A 22 0.15 -3.04 -12.06
N LYS A 23 1.02 -2.02 -12.08
CA LYS A 23 1.90 -1.72 -13.21
C LYS A 23 3.10 -2.66 -13.36
N SER A 24 3.39 -3.49 -12.36
CA SER A 24 4.56 -4.37 -12.33
C SER A 24 4.18 -5.79 -12.73
N THR A 25 5.01 -6.42 -13.57
CA THR A 25 4.83 -7.82 -14.00
C THR A 25 5.02 -8.84 -12.88
N LEU A 26 5.43 -8.42 -11.68
CA LEU A 26 5.68 -9.28 -10.53
C LEU A 26 4.44 -9.45 -9.64
N TYR A 27 3.36 -8.71 -9.92
CA TYR A 27 2.13 -8.69 -9.15
C TYR A 27 0.92 -8.91 -10.07
N PRO A 28 -0.26 -9.19 -9.51
CA PRO A 28 -1.50 -9.21 -10.28
C PRO A 28 -1.73 -7.88 -11.02
N ASP A 29 -2.31 -7.97 -12.21
CA ASP A 29 -2.55 -6.89 -13.16
C ASP A 29 -3.83 -6.07 -12.88
N SER A 30 -4.47 -6.30 -11.72
CA SER A 30 -5.69 -5.59 -11.32
C SER A 30 -5.62 -5.14 -9.86
N VAL A 31 -6.30 -4.03 -9.56
CA VAL A 31 -6.39 -3.48 -8.20
C VAL A 31 -6.94 -4.53 -7.23
N CYS A 32 -8.01 -5.23 -7.60
CA CYS A 32 -8.57 -6.31 -6.77
C CYS A 32 -7.56 -7.46 -6.60
N GLY A 33 -6.87 -7.86 -7.66
CA GLY A 33 -5.83 -8.89 -7.57
C GLY A 33 -4.72 -8.53 -6.59
N VAL A 34 -4.27 -7.27 -6.59
CA VAL A 34 -3.25 -6.77 -5.64
C VAL A 34 -3.81 -6.68 -4.22
N VAL A 35 -5.00 -6.12 -4.04
CA VAL A 35 -5.62 -5.91 -2.71
C VAL A 35 -5.92 -7.25 -2.03
N TYR A 36 -6.44 -8.23 -2.78
CA TYR A 36 -6.77 -9.56 -2.26
C TYR A 36 -5.65 -10.60 -2.47
N GLN A 37 -4.45 -10.16 -2.81
CA GLN A 37 -3.33 -11.09 -3.03
C GLN A 37 -3.09 -11.92 -1.76
N ASN A 38 -3.01 -13.24 -1.94
CA ASN A 38 -2.85 -14.24 -0.86
C ASN A 38 -3.96 -14.25 0.20
N SER A 39 -5.15 -13.69 -0.06
CA SER A 39 -6.24 -13.67 0.93
C SER A 39 -6.71 -15.06 1.41
N HIS A 40 -6.46 -16.09 0.61
CA HIS A 40 -6.77 -17.49 0.92
C HIS A 40 -5.68 -18.19 1.74
N ARG A 41 -4.55 -17.54 2.02
CA ARG A 41 -3.39 -18.13 2.70
C ARG A 41 -3.28 -17.61 4.13
N TYR A 42 -3.23 -18.52 5.09
CA TYR A 42 -3.06 -18.19 6.50
C TYR A 42 -1.77 -17.39 6.74
N LEU A 43 -1.88 -16.23 7.39
CA LEU A 43 -0.79 -15.30 7.73
C LEU A 43 0.06 -14.78 6.55
N ALA A 44 -0.43 -14.88 5.31
CA ALA A 44 0.32 -14.43 4.12
C ALA A 44 -0.37 -13.32 3.33
N CYS A 45 -1.44 -12.75 3.88
CA CYS A 45 -2.28 -11.78 3.20
C CYS A 45 -1.55 -10.47 2.97
N GLN A 46 -1.73 -9.90 1.78
CA GLN A 46 -1.04 -8.67 1.43
C GLN A 46 -1.58 -7.45 2.18
N PHE A 47 -2.87 -7.42 2.44
CA PHE A 47 -3.56 -6.40 3.22
C PHE A 47 -4.35 -7.07 4.34
N THR A 48 -4.14 -6.65 5.59
CA THR A 48 -4.59 -7.42 6.76
C THR A 48 -6.11 -7.55 6.82
N PHE A 49 -6.84 -6.50 6.45
CA PHE A 49 -8.31 -6.50 6.45
C PHE A 49 -8.92 -7.59 5.56
N THR A 50 -8.19 -8.11 4.58
CA THR A 50 -8.70 -9.18 3.68
C THR A 50 -8.73 -10.55 4.35
N CYS A 51 -8.06 -10.71 5.49
CA CYS A 51 -7.93 -12.00 6.18
C CYS A 51 -8.29 -11.97 7.66
N GLU A 52 -8.40 -10.79 8.26
CA GLU A 52 -8.79 -10.66 9.67
C GLU A 52 -10.25 -11.04 9.94
N GLY A 53 -11.06 -11.32 8.89
CA GLY A 53 -12.48 -11.68 9.03
C GLY A 53 -13.33 -10.57 9.65
N LYS A 54 -12.79 -9.35 9.77
CA LYS A 54 -13.50 -8.19 10.31
C LYS A 54 -14.62 -7.78 9.36
N SER A 55 -15.71 -7.29 9.93
CA SER A 55 -16.81 -6.72 9.17
C SER A 55 -16.29 -5.58 8.29
N LEU A 56 -16.58 -5.66 6.99
CA LEU A 56 -16.30 -4.57 6.03
C LEU A 56 -17.34 -3.43 6.13
N ARG A 57 -18.22 -3.47 7.13
CA ARG A 57 -19.18 -2.41 7.39
C ARG A 57 -18.43 -1.12 7.73
N ILE A 58 -18.74 -0.06 6.99
CA ILE A 58 -18.24 1.28 7.26
C ILE A 58 -18.98 1.83 8.47
N THR A 59 -18.28 1.98 9.59
CA THR A 59 -18.80 2.57 10.83
C THR A 59 -18.45 4.04 10.97
N GLU A 60 -17.51 4.54 10.16
CA GLU A 60 -16.95 5.89 10.30
C GLU A 60 -16.96 6.61 8.94
N PRO A 61 -18.04 7.35 8.64
CA PRO A 61 -18.29 7.89 7.31
C PRO A 61 -17.31 9.00 6.91
N GLY A 62 -16.79 9.78 7.87
CA GLY A 62 -15.81 10.84 7.61
C GLY A 62 -14.48 10.29 7.06
N PRO A 63 -13.74 9.48 7.83
CA PRO A 63 -12.52 8.84 7.36
C PRO A 63 -12.70 7.99 6.09
N TRP A 64 -13.87 7.36 5.92
CA TRP A 64 -14.20 6.64 4.69
C TRP A 64 -14.25 7.56 3.48
N ARG A 65 -14.96 8.69 3.56
CA ARG A 65 -15.04 9.68 2.48
C ARG A 65 -13.66 10.19 2.09
N ASP A 66 -12.81 10.49 3.06
CA ASP A 66 -11.45 10.97 2.79
C ASP A 66 -10.62 9.89 2.10
N ALA A 67 -10.71 8.64 2.58
CA ALA A 67 -10.03 7.51 1.94
C ALA A 67 -10.49 7.30 0.48
N VAL A 68 -11.79 7.40 0.20
CA VAL A 68 -12.34 7.28 -1.17
C VAL A 68 -11.85 8.43 -2.06
N ARG A 69 -11.87 9.67 -1.55
CA ARG A 69 -11.36 10.85 -2.28
C ARG A 69 -9.89 10.68 -2.65
N ILE A 70 -9.03 10.34 -1.68
CA ILE A 70 -7.59 10.17 -1.91
C ILE A 70 -7.32 9.01 -2.87
N ALA A 71 -8.03 7.88 -2.70
CA ALA A 71 -7.89 6.75 -3.61
C ALA A 71 -8.24 7.13 -5.05
N ARG A 72 -9.27 7.97 -5.24
CA ARG A 72 -9.66 8.49 -6.54
C ARG A 72 -8.59 9.43 -7.12
N GLU A 73 -8.09 10.37 -6.33
CA GLU A 73 -7.05 11.32 -6.76
C GLU A 73 -5.77 10.59 -7.23
N VAL A 74 -5.35 9.56 -6.50
CA VAL A 74 -4.19 8.74 -6.87
C VAL A 74 -4.49 7.87 -8.10
N TYR A 75 -5.70 7.31 -8.21
CA TYR A 75 -6.11 6.52 -9.37
C TYR A 75 -6.19 7.34 -10.67
N GLU A 76 -6.74 8.55 -10.60
CA GLU A 76 -6.83 9.49 -11.71
C GLU A 76 -5.48 10.17 -12.00
N GLY A 77 -4.49 10.02 -11.13
CA GLY A 77 -3.15 10.58 -11.27
C GLY A 77 -3.04 12.07 -10.94
N THR A 78 -4.07 12.66 -10.32
CA THR A 78 -4.04 14.04 -9.82
C THR A 78 -3.17 14.17 -8.56
N THR A 79 -2.96 13.07 -7.84
CA THR A 79 -1.98 12.96 -6.76
C THR A 79 -0.93 11.91 -7.09
N TYR A 80 0.33 12.32 -7.10
CA TYR A 80 1.49 11.46 -7.27
C TYR A 80 2.61 11.96 -6.36
N LEU A 81 3.25 11.06 -5.63
CA LEU A 81 4.34 11.34 -4.70
C LEU A 81 5.67 10.87 -5.30
N PRO A 82 6.53 11.78 -5.78
CA PRO A 82 7.85 11.44 -6.32
C PRO A 82 8.75 10.69 -5.34
N GLU A 83 8.63 10.98 -4.04
CA GLU A 83 9.37 10.39 -2.93
C GLU A 83 9.08 8.89 -2.80
N VAL A 84 7.81 8.51 -3.02
CA VAL A 84 7.39 7.10 -3.08
C VAL A 84 7.81 6.48 -4.41
N GLY A 85 7.75 7.25 -5.51
CA GLY A 85 8.16 6.82 -6.84
C GLY A 85 7.55 5.48 -7.24
N ALA A 86 8.38 4.55 -7.73
CA ALA A 86 7.99 3.18 -8.10
C ALA A 86 8.07 2.17 -6.94
N SER A 87 7.88 2.60 -5.69
CA SER A 87 7.89 1.70 -4.53
C SER A 87 6.77 0.66 -4.63
N THR A 88 7.11 -0.58 -4.31
CA THR A 88 6.17 -1.73 -4.29
C THR A 88 6.02 -2.34 -2.91
N HIS A 89 6.78 -1.84 -1.93
CA HIS A 89 6.80 -2.33 -0.57
C HIS A 89 6.82 -1.16 0.40
N TYR A 90 6.18 -1.34 1.55
CA TYR A 90 6.30 -0.46 2.69
C TYR A 90 6.16 -1.27 3.98
N HIS A 91 6.60 -0.70 5.09
CA HIS A 91 6.25 -1.20 6.43
C HIS A 91 6.17 -0.04 7.41
N ALA A 92 5.45 -0.23 8.51
CA ALA A 92 5.42 0.74 9.59
C ALA A 92 6.78 0.78 10.31
N GLN A 93 7.27 1.97 10.67
CA GLN A 93 8.62 2.18 11.19
C GLN A 93 8.95 1.43 12.49
N TYR A 94 7.93 0.95 13.22
CA TYR A 94 8.06 0.13 14.42
C TYR A 94 8.16 -1.38 14.14
N VAL A 95 8.09 -1.81 12.88
CA VAL A 95 8.24 -3.20 12.43
C VAL A 95 9.61 -3.38 11.75
N ARG A 96 10.21 -4.57 11.85
CA ARG A 96 11.51 -4.88 11.22
C ARG A 96 11.42 -6.12 10.32
N PRO A 97 10.97 -5.99 9.06
CA PRO A 97 10.87 -7.12 8.17
C PRO A 97 12.24 -7.52 7.60
N TYR A 98 12.49 -8.83 7.49
CA TYR A 98 13.76 -9.38 7.00
C TYR A 98 14.09 -8.95 5.56
N TRP A 99 13.07 -8.63 4.76
CA TRP A 99 13.22 -8.24 3.35
C TRP A 99 13.69 -6.80 3.19
N ALA A 100 13.51 -5.90 4.17
CA ALA A 100 13.80 -4.47 4.03
C ALA A 100 15.26 -4.20 3.63
N LYS A 101 16.21 -4.97 4.20
CA LYS A 101 17.65 -4.84 3.88
C LYS A 101 18.00 -5.23 2.43
N LYS A 102 17.13 -6.00 1.76
CA LYS A 102 17.35 -6.47 0.38
C LYS A 102 16.86 -5.47 -0.67
N LEU A 103 16.04 -4.49 -0.28
CA LEU A 103 15.43 -3.51 -1.17
C LEU A 103 16.19 -2.17 -1.12
N LYS A 104 15.81 -1.23 -1.99
CA LYS A 104 16.26 0.16 -1.92
C LYS A 104 15.22 0.96 -1.12
N LYS A 105 15.62 1.54 0.01
CA LYS A 105 14.78 2.52 0.74
C LYS A 105 14.59 3.76 -0.16
N MET A 106 13.34 4.20 -0.28
CA MET A 106 12.98 5.40 -1.04
C MET A 106 12.82 6.57 -0.06
N ASP A 107 11.74 6.59 0.72
CA ASP A 107 11.51 7.62 1.73
C ASP A 107 10.66 7.09 2.91
N THR A 108 10.46 7.93 3.93
CA THR A 108 9.55 7.72 5.04
C THR A 108 8.43 8.76 4.98
N ILE A 109 7.19 8.33 4.74
CA ILE A 109 6.01 9.21 4.78
C ILE A 109 5.16 8.80 5.98
N GLY A 110 4.98 9.74 6.92
CA GLY A 110 4.32 9.48 8.19
C GLY A 110 4.96 8.30 8.93
N GLN A 111 4.17 7.29 9.30
CA GLN A 111 4.67 6.12 10.00
C GLN A 111 5.25 5.04 9.07
N HIS A 112 5.24 5.24 7.75
CA HIS A 112 5.60 4.20 6.78
C HIS A 112 6.92 4.48 6.09
N ILE A 113 7.74 3.43 5.96
CA ILE A 113 8.98 3.46 5.19
C ILE A 113 8.76 2.71 3.88
N PHE A 114 9.05 3.36 2.76
CA PHE A 114 8.79 2.87 1.40
C PHE A 114 10.05 2.33 0.73
N TYR A 115 9.88 1.28 -0.09
CA TYR A 115 10.96 0.55 -0.73
C TYR A 115 10.65 0.18 -2.18
N LYS A 116 11.69 0.25 -3.00
CA LYS A 116 11.72 -0.19 -4.38
C LYS A 116 12.64 -1.40 -4.54
N LEU A 117 12.29 -2.30 -5.45
CA LEU A 117 13.18 -3.35 -5.92
C LEU A 117 14.45 -2.75 -6.54
N ARG A 118 15.60 -3.41 -6.31
CA ARG A 118 16.85 -3.11 -7.00
C ARG A 118 16.81 -3.71 -8.42
N PRO A 119 17.56 -3.16 -9.38
CA PRO A 119 17.70 -3.76 -10.70
C PRO A 119 18.03 -5.25 -10.60
N GLY A 120 17.31 -6.09 -11.35
CA GLY A 120 17.50 -7.55 -11.39
C GLY A 120 16.77 -8.35 -10.30
N GLN A 121 16.00 -7.72 -9.42
CA GLN A 121 15.14 -8.45 -8.47
C GLN A 121 13.76 -8.73 -9.08
N THR A 122 13.31 -9.98 -8.97
CA THR A 122 11.98 -10.46 -9.39
C THR A 122 11.20 -10.94 -8.18
#